data_AF-A0A7V5PG20-F1
#
_entry.id   AF-A0A7V5PG20-F1
#
_cell.length_a   1.000
_cell.length_b   1.000
_cell.length_c   1.000
_cell.angle_alpha   90.00
_cell.angle_beta   90.00
_cell.angle_gamma   90.00
#
_symmetry.space_group_name_H-M   'P 1'
#
loop_
_entity.id
_entity.type
_entity.pdbx_description
1 polymer ?
#
loop_
_entity_poly.entity_id
_entity_poly.type
_entity_poly.pdbx_seq_one_letter_code
_entity_poly.pdbx_strand_id
1 'polypeptide(L)' 'MIYCRKCGFVIPDDSVFCPKCGTPVAKPEEGKSTDRGSGRVEPGGPQINTNKT' A
#
# COMPACT_ATOMS: atom_id res chain seq x y z
N MET A 1 14.50 -14.83 -0.89
CA MET A 1 14.69 -13.36 -0.80
C MET A 1 14.18 -12.70 -2.06
N ILE A 2 13.06 -11.99 -1.95
CA ILE A 2 12.42 -11.29 -3.08
C ILE A 2 12.55 -9.79 -2.88
N TYR A 3 12.78 -9.03 -3.95
CA TYR A 3 12.78 -7.57 -3.90
C TYR A 3 11.51 -7.02 -4.55
N CYS A 4 10.92 -6.01 -3.90
CA CYS A 4 9.76 -5.33 -4.44
C CYS A 4 10.11 -4.66 -5.78
N ARG A 5 9.38 -5.01 -6.84
CA ARG A 5 9.52 -4.37 -8.15
C ARG A 5 9.17 -2.87 -8.16
N LYS A 6 8.37 -2.41 -7.19
CA LYS A 6 7.89 -1.01 -7.12
C LYS A 6 8.81 -0.11 -6.29
N CYS A 7 9.33 -0.59 -5.17
CA CYS A 7 10.07 0.25 -4.22
C CYS A 7 11.48 -0.27 -3.87
N GLY A 8 11.86 -1.46 -4.36
CA GLY A 8 13.15 -2.08 -4.09
C GLY A 8 13.33 -2.65 -2.68
N PHE A 9 12.29 -2.65 -1.83
CA PHE A 9 12.38 -3.19 -0.47
C PHE A 9 12.53 -4.72 -0.48
N VAL A 10 13.26 -5.25 0.50
CA VAL A 10 13.39 -6.69 0.69
C VAL A 10 12.09 -7.25 1.27
N ILE A 11 11.53 -8.24 0.59
CA ILE A 11 10.29 -8.90 0.98
C ILE A 11 10.65 -10.32 1.45
N PRO A 12 10.21 -10.72 2.66
CA PRO A 12 10.37 -12.09 3.13
C PRO A 12 9.53 -13.06 2.28
N ASP A 13 10.01 -14.29 2.10
CA ASP A 13 9.40 -15.28 1.20
C ASP A 13 8.01 -15.78 1.67
N ASP A 14 7.70 -15.56 2.96
CA ASP A 14 6.39 -15.79 3.57
C ASP A 14 5.37 -14.68 3.28
N SER A 15 5.83 -13.52 2.78
CA SER A 15 4.95 -12.39 2.48
C SER A 15 4.41 -12.42 1.05
N VAL A 16 3.10 -12.23 0.94
CA VAL A 16 2.36 -12.10 -0.32
C VAL A 16 2.26 -10.65 -0.81
N PHE A 17 2.58 -9.67 0.03
CA PHE A 17 2.58 -8.25 -0.31
C PHE A 17 3.81 -7.55 0.27
N CYS A 18 4.23 -6.45 -0.37
CA CYS A 18 5.32 -5.62 0.12
C CYS A 18 4.87 -4.84 1.37
N PRO A 19 5.50 -5.06 2.54
CA PRO A 19 5.12 -4.35 3.77
C PRO A 19 5.41 -2.85 3.71
N LYS A 20 6.31 -2.42 2.82
CA LYS A 20 6.68 -1.00 2.68
C LYS A 20 5.70 -0.21 1.82
N CYS A 21 5.17 -0.79 0.74
CA CYS A 21 4.39 -0.06 -0.27
C CYS A 21 3.08 -0.72 -0.66
N GLY A 22 2.74 -1.87 -0.05
CA GLY A 22 1.50 -2.61 -0.31
C GLY A 22 1.43 -3.32 -1.66
N THR A 23 2.52 -3.34 -2.43
CA THR A 23 2.51 -3.98 -3.77
C THR A 23 2.46 -5.50 -3.63
N PRO A 24 1.52 -6.19 -4.30
CA PRO A 24 1.46 -7.65 -4.29
C PRO A 24 2.72 -8.25 -4.89
N VAL A 25 3.21 -9.29 -4.23
CA VAL A 25 4.25 -10.16 -4.77
C VAL A 25 3.51 -11.25 -5.53
N ALA A 26 3.56 -11.21 -6.86
CA ALA A 26 2.93 -12.22 -7.69
C ALA A 26 3.59 -13.58 -7.40
N LYS A 27 2.99 -14.38 -6.50
CA LYS A 27 3.31 -15.81 -6.42
C LYS A 27 2.75 -16.49 -7.67
N PRO A 28 3.47 -17.45 -8.25
CA PRO A 28 3.14 -18.00 -9.55
C PRO A 28 2.07 -19.08 -9.45
N GLU A 29 0.87 -18.79 -8.92
CA GLU A 29 -0.28 -19.70 -9.03
C GLU A 29 -1.56 -18.90 -9.30
N GLU A 30 -1.85 -18.81 -10.60
CA GLU A 30 -3.13 -18.71 -11.30
C GLU A 30 -4.36 -18.11 -10.56
N GLY A 31 -4.82 -16.94 -11.03
CA GLY A 31 -6.16 -16.45 -10.73
C GLY A 31 -6.30 -14.93 -10.77
N LYS A 32 -6.63 -14.39 -11.94
CA LYS A 32 -7.04 -12.99 -12.08
C LYS A 32 -8.24 -12.70 -11.17
N SER A 33 -8.13 -11.73 -10.28
CA SER A 33 -9.28 -10.96 -9.82
C SER A 33 -8.82 -9.55 -9.53
N THR A 34 -9.03 -8.72 -10.53
CA THR A 34 -9.07 -7.27 -10.44
C THR A 34 -10.17 -6.88 -9.45
N ASP A 35 -9.82 -6.63 -8.19
CA ASP A 35 -10.64 -5.76 -7.36
C ASP A 35 -9.86 -4.49 -7.04
N ARG A 36 -10.49 -3.38 -7.37
CA ARG A 36 -9.94 -2.03 -7.35
C ARG A 36 -9.70 -1.67 -5.90
N GLY A 37 -8.44 -1.42 -5.55
CA GLY A 37 -8.06 -0.91 -4.25
C GLY A 37 -8.98 0.24 -3.82
N SER A 38 -9.76 -0.02 -2.78
CA SER A 38 -10.47 0.99 -2.02
C SER A 38 -9.45 1.77 -1.20
N GLY A 39 -8.77 2.71 -1.86
CA GLY A 39 -7.94 3.70 -1.21
C GLY A 39 -8.85 4.72 -0.52
N ARG A 40 -9.35 4.41 0.67
CA ARG A 40 -9.78 5.46 1.61
C ARG A 40 -8.54 5.94 2.36
N VAL A 41 -7.71 6.74 1.69
CA VAL A 41 -6.85 7.68 2.42
C VAL A 41 -7.75 8.87 2.71
N GLU A 42 -8.01 9.15 3.98
CA GLU A 42 -8.72 10.35 4.41
C GLU A 42 -7.68 11.46 4.65
N PRO A 43 -7.47 12.41 3.71
CA PRO A 43 -6.78 13.64 4.04
C PRO A 43 -7.79 14.61 4.66
N GLY A 44 -7.72 14.81 5.97
CA GLY A 44 -8.46 15.85 6.69
C GLY A 44 -7.55 16.53 7.70
N GLY A 45 -7.00 17.68 7.32
CA GLY A 45 -5.98 18.43 8.07
C GLY A 45 -6.46 19.11 9.36
N PRO A 46 -5.57 19.82 10.07
CA PRO A 46 -5.87 20.47 11.33
C PRO A 46 -6.84 21.65 11.17
N GLN A 47 -7.92 21.64 11.94
CA GLN A 47 -8.93 22.69 12.02
C GLN A 47 -8.36 23.91 12.78
N ILE A 48 -7.68 24.83 12.09
CA ILE A 48 -7.30 26.12 12.68
C ILE A 48 -8.51 27.06 12.68
N ASN A 49 -9.16 27.24 13.83
CA ASN A 49 -10.18 28.27 14.02
C ASN A 49 -9.55 29.52 14.62
N THR A 50 -9.08 30.44 13.77
CA THR A 50 -8.69 31.79 14.20
C THR A 50 -9.92 32.61 14.53
N ASN A 51 -10.36 32.58 15.79
CA ASN A 51 -11.29 33.57 16.31
C ASN A 51 -10.52 34.89 16.51
N LYS A 52 -10.56 35.72 15.46
CA LYS A 52 -10.12 37.11 15.49
C LYS A 52 -11.33 38.00 15.82
N THR A 53 -11.51 38.31 17.10
CA THR A 53 -12.04 39.58 17.65
C THR A 53 -11.81 39.56 19.15
#